data_AF-A0A9D8BSL2-F1
#
_entry.id   AF-A0A9D8BSL2-F1
#
_cell.length_a   1.000
_cell.length_b   1.000
_cell.length_c   1.000
_cell.angle_alpha   90.00
_cell.angle_beta   90.00
_cell.angle_gamma   90.00
#
_symmetry.space_group_name_H-M   'P 1'
#
loop_
_entity.id
_entity.type
_entity.pdbx_description
1 polymer ?
#
loop_
_entity_poly.entity_id
_entity_poly.type
_entity_poly.pdbx_seq_one_letter_code
_entity_poly.pdbx_strand_id
1 'polypeptide(L)'
;MTDEQERTGPKFVLIEKKHAAADPRLAEADNSGRKVFAKQIREGKSYRIPHPQWLPPARGKPSWIYETADIGIEIATFNERTSQERHAHDEAFEIYEVLDGEMLMEIGDRTIALQQGDEVVLLPGTSHIVLREGSYLARVHTFNCGGERDKRRG
;
A
#
# COMPACT_ATOMS: atom_id res chain seq x y z
N MET A 1 29.89 21.06 10.18
CA MET A 1 29.28 20.30 9.08
C MET A 1 27.79 20.24 9.40
N THR A 2 26.96 20.79 8.52
CA THR A 2 25.57 21.15 8.78
C THR A 2 24.65 19.92 8.66
N ASP A 3 23.56 19.92 9.43
CA ASP A 3 22.45 18.93 9.49
C ASP A 3 21.80 18.56 8.15
N GLU A 4 22.25 19.13 7.04
CA GLU A 4 21.67 18.95 5.71
C GLU A 4 22.05 17.60 5.07
N GLN A 5 23.11 16.94 5.55
CA GLN A 5 23.61 15.67 5.00
C GLN A 5 22.90 14.41 5.53
N GLU A 6 22.12 14.49 6.62
CA GLU A 6 21.37 13.33 7.15
C GLU A 6 19.99 13.10 6.49
N ARG A 7 19.59 13.99 5.57
CA ARG A 7 18.26 13.98 4.93
C ARG A 7 18.18 13.40 3.52
N THR A 8 19.28 13.00 2.89
CA THR A 8 19.23 12.68 1.45
C THR A 8 18.91 11.22 1.19
N GLY A 9 17.66 10.83 1.44
CA GLY A 9 17.05 9.67 0.79
C GLY A 9 17.03 9.84 -0.73
N PRO A 10 16.62 8.80 -1.49
CA PRO A 10 16.55 8.91 -2.94
C PRO A 10 15.56 10.02 -3.35
N LYS A 11 15.91 10.81 -4.36
CA LYS A 11 15.05 11.90 -4.86
C LYS A 11 13.76 11.42 -5.53
N PHE A 12 13.73 10.15 -5.91
CA PHE A 12 12.58 9.47 -6.50
C PHE A 12 12.61 8.00 -6.10
N VAL A 13 11.47 7.32 -6.15
CA VAL A 13 11.38 5.87 -5.98
C VAL A 13 10.63 5.29 -7.18
N LEU A 14 11.29 4.41 -7.92
CA LEU A 14 10.73 3.63 -9.02
C LEU A 14 10.18 2.32 -8.47
N ILE A 15 8.89 2.07 -8.70
CA ILE A 15 8.21 0.83 -8.31
C ILE A 15 7.71 0.11 -9.55
N GLU A 16 8.49 -0.84 -10.05
CA GLU A 16 8.08 -1.65 -11.19
C GLU A 16 7.15 -2.79 -10.75
N LYS A 17 6.09 -3.06 -11.55
CA LYS A 17 5.16 -4.17 -11.33
C LYS A 17 5.90 -5.49 -11.08
N LYS A 18 6.90 -5.82 -11.89
CA LYS A 18 7.67 -7.08 -11.78
C LYS A 18 8.38 -7.24 -10.43
N HIS A 19 8.86 -6.16 -9.84
CA HIS A 19 9.54 -6.19 -8.54
C HIS A 19 8.55 -6.27 -7.40
N ALA A 20 7.47 -5.48 -7.47
CA ALA A 20 6.37 -5.55 -6.50
C ALA A 20 5.75 -6.95 -6.45
N ALA A 21 5.44 -7.54 -7.61
CA ALA A 21 4.87 -8.88 -7.73
C ALA A 21 5.80 -9.99 -7.23
N ALA A 22 7.12 -9.77 -7.28
CA ALA A 22 8.11 -10.73 -6.81
C ALA A 22 8.38 -10.66 -5.29
N ASP A 23 7.71 -9.77 -4.54
CA ASP A 23 7.88 -9.73 -3.08
C ASP A 23 7.41 -11.04 -2.45
N PRO A 24 8.30 -11.79 -1.76
CA PRO A 24 7.97 -13.09 -1.20
C PRO A 24 6.85 -13.03 -0.16
N ARG A 25 6.59 -11.87 0.46
CA ARG A 25 5.50 -11.71 1.43
C ARG A 25 4.12 -11.56 0.78
N LEU A 26 4.02 -11.25 -0.52
CA LEU A 26 2.74 -11.34 -1.22
C LEU A 26 2.25 -12.79 -1.32
N ALA A 27 3.15 -13.77 -1.28
CA ALA A 27 2.80 -15.18 -1.25
C ALA A 27 2.36 -15.67 0.14
N GLU A 28 2.54 -14.86 1.19
CA GLU A 28 2.12 -15.20 2.56
C GLU A 28 0.62 -14.94 2.73
N ALA A 29 -0.07 -15.90 3.34
CA ALA A 29 -1.46 -15.74 3.73
C ALA A 29 -1.59 -14.64 4.79
N ASP A 30 -2.67 -13.88 4.71
CA ASP A 30 -3.03 -12.84 5.67
C ASP A 30 -2.00 -11.71 5.76
N ASN A 31 -1.26 -11.46 4.67
CA ASN A 31 -0.31 -10.36 4.62
C ASN A 31 -1.06 -9.00 4.69
N SER A 32 -0.40 -7.94 5.15
CA SER A 32 -1.00 -6.61 5.29
C SER A 32 -0.83 -5.72 4.04
N GLY A 33 -0.62 -6.33 2.88
CA GLY A 33 -0.09 -5.67 1.70
C GLY A 33 1.39 -5.28 1.86
N ARG A 34 2.03 -4.93 0.75
CA ARG A 34 3.45 -4.56 0.70
C ARG A 34 3.60 -3.06 0.53
N LYS A 35 3.79 -2.38 1.67
CA LYS A 35 4.00 -0.93 1.71
C LYS A 35 5.38 -0.56 1.17
N VAL A 36 5.39 0.45 0.31
CA VAL A 36 6.57 1.11 -0.26
C VAL A 36 6.70 2.54 0.25
N PHE A 37 5.59 3.23 0.45
CA PHE A 37 5.55 4.53 1.12
C PHE A 37 4.72 4.38 2.38
N ALA A 38 5.14 5.01 3.48
CA ALA A 38 4.36 5.04 4.71
C ALA A 38 4.73 6.27 5.55
N LYS A 39 3.80 6.69 6.39
CA LYS A 39 3.99 7.84 7.29
C LYS A 39 5.18 7.70 8.26
N GLN A 40 5.46 6.48 8.73
CA GLN A 40 6.54 6.26 9.69
C GLN A 40 7.23 4.93 9.48
N ILE A 41 8.54 4.90 9.70
CA ILE A 41 9.29 3.65 9.79
C ILE A 41 8.98 2.99 11.13
N ARG A 42 8.56 1.72 11.08
CA ARG A 42 8.39 0.88 12.27
C ARG A 42 9.67 0.08 12.49
N GLU A 43 10.37 0.37 13.58
CA GLU A 43 11.61 -0.32 13.96
C GLU A 43 11.43 -1.84 13.97
N GLY A 44 12.40 -2.56 13.41
CA GLY A 44 12.37 -4.01 13.25
C GLY A 44 11.36 -4.55 12.21
N LYS A 45 10.45 -3.71 11.70
CA LYS A 45 9.45 -4.08 10.69
C LYS A 45 9.70 -3.45 9.32
N SER A 46 10.43 -2.35 9.26
CA SER A 46 10.77 -1.66 8.01
C SER A 46 12.11 -0.94 8.09
N TYR A 47 12.73 -0.74 6.94
CA TYR A 47 13.95 0.05 6.76
C TYR A 47 13.73 1.11 5.69
N ARG A 48 14.55 2.17 5.72
CA ARG A 48 14.52 3.20 4.69
C ARG A 48 14.98 2.62 3.35
N ILE A 49 14.31 3.00 2.26
CA ILE A 49 14.74 2.65 0.91
C ILE A 49 16.17 3.17 0.65
N PRO A 50 17.14 2.31 0.31
CA PRO A 50 18.54 2.71 0.14
C PRO A 50 18.84 3.26 -1.26
N HIS A 51 18.02 2.95 -2.25
CA HIS A 51 18.24 3.26 -3.66
C HIS A 51 16.96 3.72 -4.34
N PRO A 52 17.03 4.51 -5.41
CA PRO A 52 15.84 5.01 -6.08
C PRO A 52 14.98 3.94 -6.76
N GLN A 53 15.43 2.68 -6.84
CA GLN A 53 14.58 1.57 -7.28
C GLN A 53 14.14 0.75 -6.07
N TRP A 54 12.84 0.53 -5.95
CA TRP A 54 12.32 -0.39 -4.95
C TRP A 54 12.50 -1.83 -5.44
N LEU A 55 13.19 -2.64 -4.63
CA LEU A 55 13.38 -4.06 -4.85
C LEU A 55 12.76 -4.85 -3.69
N PRO A 56 12.15 -6.01 -3.95
CA PRO A 56 11.57 -6.82 -2.88
C PRO A 56 12.65 -7.24 -1.88
N PRO A 57 12.38 -7.16 -0.57
CA PRO A 57 13.29 -7.70 0.44
C PRO A 57 13.38 -9.22 0.32
N ALA A 58 14.49 -9.79 0.78
CA ALA A 58 14.60 -11.25 0.92
C ALA A 58 13.51 -11.79 1.87
N ARG A 59 13.12 -13.06 1.69
CA ARG A 59 12.11 -13.72 2.53
C ARG A 59 12.44 -13.56 4.03
N GLY A 60 11.45 -13.20 4.83
CA GLY A 60 11.59 -12.97 6.27
C GLY A 60 12.29 -11.66 6.67
N LYS A 61 12.73 -10.84 5.71
CA LYS A 61 13.34 -9.53 6.02
C LYS A 61 12.30 -8.40 6.12
N PRO A 62 12.59 -7.32 6.87
CA PRO A 62 11.77 -6.11 6.91
C PRO A 62 11.55 -5.47 5.54
N SER A 63 10.47 -4.70 5.40
CA SER A 63 10.15 -3.98 4.14
C SER A 63 11.09 -2.80 3.92
N TRP A 64 11.36 -2.44 2.67
CA TRP A 64 11.91 -1.12 2.34
C TRP A 64 10.77 -0.12 2.16
N ILE A 65 10.78 0.95 2.93
CA ILE A 65 9.80 2.04 2.80
C ILE A 65 10.48 3.40 2.66
N TYR A 66 9.84 4.28 1.90
CA TYR A 66 10.09 5.71 1.96
C TYR A 66 9.19 6.31 3.04
N GLU A 67 9.80 6.94 4.04
CA GLU A 67 9.07 7.64 5.08
C GLU A 67 8.56 8.96 4.53
N THR A 68 7.24 9.11 4.48
CA THR A 68 6.61 10.37 4.05
C THR A 68 6.46 11.26 5.28
N ALA A 69 6.88 12.52 5.19
CA ALA A 69 6.63 13.52 6.23
C ALA A 69 5.11 13.71 6.49
N ASP A 70 4.72 14.64 7.36
CA ASP A 70 3.35 14.76 7.87
C ASP A 70 2.22 14.86 6.81
N ILE A 71 2.54 15.27 5.58
CA ILE A 71 1.66 15.07 4.41
C ILE A 71 1.78 13.60 3.98
N GLY A 72 1.05 12.74 4.70
CA GLY A 72 1.21 11.30 4.61
C GLY A 72 0.73 10.73 3.28
N ILE A 73 1.60 9.96 2.62
CA ILE A 73 1.23 9.09 1.51
C ILE A 73 1.54 7.66 1.93
N GLU A 74 0.60 6.75 1.70
CA GLU A 74 0.88 5.32 1.70
C GLU A 74 0.75 4.81 0.27
N ILE A 75 1.74 4.02 -0.17
CA ILE A 75 1.65 3.29 -1.43
C ILE A 75 1.96 1.85 -1.11
N ALA A 76 1.08 0.95 -1.52
CA ALA A 76 1.23 -0.46 -1.23
C ALA A 76 0.76 -1.36 -2.38
N THR A 77 1.28 -2.59 -2.41
CA THR A 77 0.85 -3.62 -3.38
C THR A 77 0.07 -4.72 -2.68
N PHE A 78 -1.07 -5.09 -3.25
CA PHE A 78 -2.07 -5.97 -2.69
C PHE A 78 -2.34 -7.15 -3.64
N ASN A 79 -2.74 -8.28 -3.09
CA ASN A 79 -3.25 -9.43 -3.84
C ASN A 79 -4.32 -10.17 -3.02
N GLU A 80 -4.86 -11.26 -3.54
CA GLU A 80 -5.94 -12.04 -2.91
C GLU A 80 -5.55 -12.65 -1.54
N ARG A 81 -4.25 -12.67 -1.22
CA ARG A 81 -3.75 -13.14 0.09
C ARG A 81 -3.67 -12.02 1.13
N THR A 82 -3.78 -10.76 0.70
CA THR A 82 -3.79 -9.61 1.60
C THR A 82 -5.06 -9.63 2.45
N SER A 83 -4.90 -9.49 3.76
CA SER A 83 -6.00 -9.37 4.71
C SER A 83 -6.24 -7.91 5.04
N GLN A 84 -7.49 -7.49 4.85
CA GLN A 84 -8.01 -6.20 5.30
C GLN A 84 -9.30 -6.44 6.07
N GLU A 85 -9.56 -5.56 7.02
CA GLU A 85 -10.87 -5.44 7.65
C GLU A 85 -11.68 -4.36 6.93
N ARG A 86 -13.00 -4.43 7.04
CA ARG A 86 -13.87 -3.37 6.58
C ARG A 86 -13.57 -2.08 7.34
N HIS A 87 -13.29 -1.01 6.62
CA HIS A 87 -12.97 0.26 7.23
C HIS A 87 -13.38 1.45 6.35
N ALA A 88 -13.33 2.64 6.95
CA ALA A 88 -13.42 3.92 6.28
C ALA A 88 -12.30 4.81 6.79
N HIS A 89 -11.82 5.70 5.92
CA HIS A 89 -10.88 6.75 6.28
C HIS A 89 -11.62 8.04 6.66
N ASP A 90 -11.09 8.83 7.58
CA ASP A 90 -11.71 10.07 8.03
C ASP A 90 -11.34 11.24 7.12
N GLU A 91 -10.08 11.28 6.71
CA GLU A 91 -9.47 12.35 5.92
C GLU A 91 -8.84 11.82 4.62
N ALA A 92 -8.40 10.55 4.61
CA ALA A 92 -7.66 10.02 3.47
C ALA A 92 -8.53 9.68 2.26
N PHE A 93 -7.95 9.92 1.09
CA PHE A 93 -8.41 9.36 -0.18
C PHE A 93 -7.62 8.09 -0.45
N GLU A 94 -8.29 7.06 -0.97
CA GLU A 94 -7.62 5.82 -1.39
C GLU A 94 -7.96 5.49 -2.83
N ILE A 95 -6.94 5.17 -3.63
CA ILE A 95 -7.09 4.80 -5.04
C ILE A 95 -6.55 3.38 -5.18
N TYR A 96 -7.39 2.47 -5.69
CA TYR A 96 -6.96 1.12 -6.06
C TYR A 96 -6.92 1.03 -7.58
N GLU A 97 -5.77 0.63 -8.13
CA GLU A 97 -5.57 0.33 -9.54
C GLU A 97 -5.25 -1.17 -9.68
N VAL A 98 -5.97 -1.88 -10.55
CA VAL A 98 -5.70 -3.29 -10.83
C VAL A 98 -4.62 -3.41 -11.90
N LEU A 99 -3.44 -3.86 -11.51
CA LEU A 99 -2.29 -4.04 -12.41
C LEU A 99 -2.31 -5.38 -13.15
N ASP A 100 -3.03 -6.37 -12.62
CA ASP A 100 -3.17 -7.71 -13.18
C ASP A 100 -4.41 -8.40 -12.61
N GLY A 101 -5.07 -9.23 -13.42
CA GLY A 101 -6.20 -10.05 -13.01
C GLY A 101 -7.49 -9.27 -12.73
N GLU A 102 -8.31 -9.80 -11.81
CA GLU A 102 -9.62 -9.25 -11.43
C GLU A 102 -9.71 -9.13 -9.91
N MET A 103 -10.03 -7.93 -9.43
CA MET A 103 -10.20 -7.63 -8.01
C MET A 103 -11.68 -7.38 -7.69
N LEU A 104 -12.17 -8.02 -6.63
CA LEU A 104 -13.51 -7.76 -6.09
C LEU A 104 -13.42 -6.86 -4.85
N MET A 105 -14.31 -5.88 -4.77
CA MET A 105 -14.42 -4.98 -3.63
C MET A 105 -15.87 -4.79 -3.21
N GLU A 106 -16.10 -4.71 -1.91
CA GLU A 106 -17.36 -4.20 -1.38
C GLU A 106 -17.16 -2.74 -0.97
N ILE A 107 -18.01 -1.85 -1.48
CA ILE A 107 -17.97 -0.41 -1.24
C ILE A 107 -19.38 0.03 -0.86
N GLY A 108 -19.58 0.47 0.38
CA GLY A 108 -20.91 0.70 0.93
C GLY A 108 -21.75 -0.58 0.86
N ASP A 109 -22.86 -0.52 0.13
CA ASP A 109 -23.83 -1.60 -0.11
C ASP A 109 -23.63 -2.34 -1.45
N ARG A 110 -22.56 -2.04 -2.19
CA ARG A 110 -22.29 -2.60 -3.52
C ARG A 110 -21.06 -3.48 -3.51
N THR A 111 -21.13 -4.57 -4.25
CA THR A 111 -19.96 -5.33 -4.69
C THR A 111 -19.65 -4.94 -6.13
N ILE A 112 -18.39 -4.57 -6.39
CA ILE A 112 -17.90 -4.25 -7.73
C ILE A 112 -16.76 -5.20 -8.11
N ALA A 113 -16.62 -5.46 -9.41
CA ALA A 113 -15.48 -6.13 -10.00
C ALA A 113 -14.66 -5.12 -10.81
N LEU A 114 -13.36 -5.11 -10.59
CA LEU A 114 -12.40 -4.26 -11.29
C LEU A 114 -11.47 -5.16 -12.09
N GLN A 115 -11.39 -4.92 -13.39
CA GLN A 115 -10.51 -5.63 -14.32
C GLN A 115 -9.13 -4.98 -14.37
N GLN A 116 -8.16 -5.67 -14.94
CA GLN A 116 -6.85 -5.08 -15.23
C GLN A 116 -6.96 -3.74 -15.98
N GLY A 117 -6.33 -2.70 -15.42
CA GLY A 117 -6.35 -1.34 -15.93
C GLY A 117 -7.47 -0.47 -15.37
N ASP A 118 -8.45 -1.07 -14.68
CA ASP A 118 -9.48 -0.30 -13.98
C ASP A 118 -8.92 0.29 -12.68
N GLU A 119 -9.50 1.43 -12.30
CA GLU A 119 -9.25 2.08 -11.03
C GLU A 119 -10.55 2.40 -10.30
N VAL A 120 -10.48 2.44 -8.97
CA VAL A 120 -11.54 3.01 -8.12
C VAL A 120 -10.95 4.01 -7.14
N VAL A 121 -11.64 5.14 -7.00
CA VAL A 121 -11.29 6.20 -6.05
C VAL A 121 -12.30 6.17 -4.91
N LEU A 122 -11.79 5.98 -3.69
CA LEU A 122 -12.56 5.99 -2.45
C LEU A 122 -12.39 7.34 -1.78
N LEU A 123 -13.50 8.05 -1.63
CA LEU A 123 -13.54 9.34 -0.93
C LEU A 123 -13.51 9.12 0.58
N PRO A 124 -13.07 10.11 1.37
CA PRO A 124 -13.17 10.07 2.82
C PRO A 124 -14.58 9.70 3.29
N GLY A 125 -14.68 8.88 4.33
CA GLY A 125 -15.92 8.35 4.88
C GLY A 125 -16.48 7.12 4.15
N THR A 126 -15.92 6.74 3.00
CA THR A 126 -16.43 5.60 2.23
C THR A 126 -16.02 4.27 2.88
N SER A 127 -16.99 3.52 3.41
CA SER A 127 -16.75 2.18 3.96
C SER A 127 -16.46 1.19 2.84
N HIS A 128 -15.37 0.44 2.95
CA HIS A 128 -14.96 -0.52 1.95
C HIS A 128 -14.14 -1.69 2.52
N ILE A 129 -14.03 -2.75 1.73
CA ILE A 129 -13.13 -3.89 1.93
C ILE A 129 -12.76 -4.50 0.58
N VAL A 130 -11.51 -4.90 0.42
CA VAL A 130 -11.09 -5.74 -0.72
C VAL A 130 -11.35 -7.20 -0.38
N LEU A 131 -12.08 -7.89 -1.24
CA LEU A 131 -12.38 -9.31 -1.07
C LEU A 131 -11.16 -10.15 -1.46
N ARG A 132 -11.04 -11.31 -0.84
CA ARG A 132 -9.94 -12.28 -1.08
C ARG A 132 -10.29 -13.30 -2.17
N GLU A 133 -11.34 -13.01 -2.92
CA GLU A 133 -11.82 -13.78 -4.06
C GLU A 133 -11.13 -13.30 -5.34
N GLY A 134 -10.98 -14.21 -6.30
CA GLY A 134 -10.27 -13.94 -7.55
C GLY A 134 -8.75 -14.07 -7.43
N SER A 135 -8.06 -13.54 -8.44
CA SER A 135 -6.60 -13.47 -8.49
C SER A 135 -6.24 -12.13 -9.10
N TYR A 136 -5.52 -11.31 -8.34
CA TYR A 136 -5.19 -9.95 -8.74
C TYR A 136 -3.86 -9.48 -8.19
N LEU A 137 -3.33 -8.44 -8.83
CA LEU A 137 -2.29 -7.60 -8.27
C LEU A 137 -2.77 -6.15 -8.33
N ALA A 138 -2.98 -5.53 -7.18
CA ALA A 138 -3.47 -4.16 -7.11
C ALA A 138 -2.40 -3.23 -6.53
N ARG A 139 -2.39 -1.99 -7.01
CA ARG A 139 -1.63 -0.89 -6.44
C ARG A 139 -2.61 0.01 -5.70
N VAL A 140 -2.28 0.31 -4.44
CA VAL A 140 -3.08 1.17 -3.58
C VAL A 140 -2.31 2.43 -3.29
N HIS A 141 -2.92 3.58 -3.52
CA HIS A 141 -2.40 4.90 -3.19
C HIS A 141 -3.33 5.55 -2.18
N THR A 142 -2.84 5.81 -0.97
CA THR A 142 -3.56 6.51 0.08
C THR A 142 -2.93 7.89 0.28
N PHE A 143 -3.71 8.95 0.12
CA PHE A 143 -3.27 10.34 0.30
C PHE A 143 -3.89 10.95 1.54
N ASN A 144 -3.19 11.88 2.19
CA ASN A 144 -3.58 12.43 3.50
C ASN A 144 -3.71 11.35 4.58
N CYS A 145 -2.89 10.30 4.49
CA CYS A 145 -3.00 9.13 5.36
C CYS A 145 -2.52 9.45 6.79
N GLY A 146 -3.45 9.50 7.74
CA GLY A 146 -3.16 9.62 9.17
C GLY A 146 -2.63 8.33 9.81
N GLY A 147 -2.50 7.24 9.05
CA GLY A 147 -2.20 5.90 9.52
C GLY A 147 -3.41 5.27 10.24
N GLU A 148 -3.17 4.47 11.28
CA GLU A 148 -4.26 3.82 12.03
C GLU A 148 -5.23 4.82 12.70
N ARG A 149 -4.77 6.04 13.00
CA ARG A 149 -5.62 7.07 13.64
C ARG A 149 -6.72 7.59 12.72
N ASP A 150 -6.55 7.40 11.43
CA ASP A 150 -7.48 7.84 10.39
C ASP A 150 -8.43 6.70 9.96
N LYS A 151 -8.29 5.50 10.52
CA LYS A 151 -9.13 4.35 10.18
C LYS A 151 -10.25 4.15 11.20
N ARG A 152 -11.50 4.17 10.75
CA ARG A 152 -12.66 3.66 11.49
C ARG A 152 -13.02 2.27 10.99
N ARG A 153 -13.16 1.33 11.92
CA ARG A 153 -13.55 -0.06 11.63
C ARG A 153 -15.05 -0.20 11.77
N GLY A 154 -15.67 -0.88 10.81
CA GLY A 154 -17.10 -1.18 10.77
C GLY A 154 -17.44 -2.51 11.40
#